data_AF-A0A5R2NBN6-F1
#
_entry.id   AF-A0A5R2NBN6-F1
#
_cell.length_a   1.000
_cell.length_b   1.000
_cell.length_c   1.000
_cell.angle_alpha   90.00
_cell.angle_beta   90.00
_cell.angle_gamma   90.00
#
_symmetry.space_group_name_H-M   'P 1'
#
loop_
_entity.id
_entity.type
_entity.pdbx_description
1 polymer ?
#
loop_
_entity_poly.entity_id
_entity_poly.type
_entity_poly.pdbx_seq_one_letter_code
_entity_poly.pdbx_strand_id
1 'polypeptide(L)'
;GAVSLLIRGESDDAVPFESEQSDVTSRLMTTTSVTWTPPDWTVNNEAALAERTPNLSAIVQEIINQPGYLQLNDMAFVVSGSSGARRANSFDGSATGAPLLHVEYYVPTTGPVAFKHPQDADPAANQIPDLAPAGTLVHITASAKDPDVTDTVTYSLNDPRFAINSSTGVITRSGTGTLNAQTEPSINLHVTATSSDGSTAAQDYTVSVVPTTPPQVLYRYAVFGDYGDTDLSGEKAVSAMVHAWNPDFILTIGDNVYAPQTLDAAVGQQYHDYIGNYQGAYGSGSAINRFFPTLGNHEYEEGNVTNYLNYFTLPDNERYYDYQIGPVHFFALSSNKQEPDGRSSTSVQGHWMQDLLANSDASFDVAYFHHTPFNPSGSTATMRWPFEQWGV
;
A
#
# COMPACT_ATOMS: atom_id res chain seq x y z
N GLY A 1 -17.51 -65.28 25.04
CA GLY A 1 -17.59 -65.88 26.38
C GLY A 1 -17.41 -64.81 27.42
N ALA A 2 -18.20 -64.87 28.50
CA ALA A 2 -18.20 -63.91 29.60
C ALA A 2 -16.77 -63.68 30.14
N VAL A 3 -16.44 -62.42 30.36
CA VAL A 3 -15.13 -61.96 30.84
C VAL A 3 -15.34 -60.91 31.92
N SER A 4 -14.49 -60.91 32.94
CA SER A 4 -14.39 -59.84 33.92
C SER A 4 -12.97 -59.32 33.93
N LEU A 5 -12.83 -58.04 33.60
CA LEU A 5 -11.57 -57.33 33.49
C LEU A 5 -11.46 -56.30 34.62
N LEU A 6 -10.26 -56.11 35.11
CA LEU A 6 -9.89 -55.10 36.09
C LEU A 6 -8.86 -54.19 35.45
N ILE A 7 -9.21 -52.91 35.37
CA ILE A 7 -8.36 -51.85 34.83
C ILE A 7 -7.74 -51.11 36.01
N ARG A 8 -6.42 -50.98 35.99
CA ARG A 8 -5.62 -50.17 36.92
C ARG A 8 -4.67 -49.28 36.13
N GLY A 9 -4.21 -48.20 36.75
CA GLY A 9 -3.11 -47.40 36.23
C GLY A 9 -1.79 -47.88 36.81
N GLU A 10 -0.70 -47.68 36.08
CA GLU A 10 0.62 -47.64 36.70
C GLU A 10 0.72 -46.40 37.59
N SER A 11 1.29 -46.56 38.78
CA SER A 11 1.51 -45.45 39.71
C SER A 11 2.73 -44.65 39.27
N ASP A 12 2.65 -43.33 39.43
CA ASP A 12 3.69 -42.36 39.04
C ASP A 12 3.94 -42.29 37.51
N ASP A 13 5.07 -41.73 37.10
CA ASP A 13 5.56 -41.72 35.71
C ASP A 13 5.71 -43.13 35.16
N ALA A 14 4.92 -43.47 34.13
CA ALA A 14 4.95 -44.81 33.55
C ALA A 14 6.24 -45.03 32.78
N VAL A 15 7.00 -46.07 33.14
CA VAL A 15 8.26 -46.39 32.44
C VAL A 15 8.01 -47.21 31.16
N PRO A 16 8.89 -47.18 30.15
CA PRO A 16 8.78 -48.04 28.98
C PRO A 16 8.63 -49.53 29.34
N PHE A 17 7.87 -50.29 28.54
CA PHE A 17 7.77 -51.74 28.69
C PHE A 17 8.98 -52.44 28.07
N GLU A 18 9.54 -53.39 28.80
CA GLU A 18 10.76 -54.13 28.48
C GLU A 18 10.49 -55.63 28.28
N SER A 19 11.46 -56.35 27.73
CA SER A 19 11.31 -57.79 27.43
C SER A 19 11.44 -58.74 28.62
N GLU A 20 11.48 -58.20 29.85
CA GLU A 20 11.70 -58.97 31.07
C GLU A 20 10.48 -59.78 31.50
N GLN A 21 10.70 -60.93 32.14
CA GLN A 21 9.61 -61.77 32.64
C GLN A 21 8.82 -61.01 33.72
N SER A 22 7.50 -60.92 33.54
CA SER A 22 6.55 -60.31 34.47
C SER A 22 6.52 -58.78 34.51
N ASP A 23 7.18 -58.08 33.57
CA ASP A 23 7.29 -56.60 33.54
C ASP A 23 5.97 -55.90 33.88
N VAL A 24 4.89 -56.20 33.15
CA VAL A 24 3.54 -55.62 33.38
C VAL A 24 2.99 -55.94 34.78
N THR A 25 3.17 -57.16 35.26
CA THR A 25 2.59 -57.61 36.54
C THR A 25 3.41 -57.21 37.78
N SER A 26 4.68 -56.82 37.59
CA SER A 26 5.55 -56.35 38.67
C SER A 26 5.44 -54.85 38.96
N ARG A 27 4.79 -54.08 38.09
CA ARG A 27 4.70 -52.62 38.26
C ARG A 27 3.84 -52.24 39.46
N LEU A 28 4.18 -51.12 40.08
CA LEU A 28 3.36 -50.55 41.13
C LEU A 28 2.08 -49.98 40.49
N MET A 29 0.93 -50.45 40.93
CA MET A 29 -0.36 -50.04 40.36
C MET A 29 -1.11 -49.10 41.30
N THR A 30 -2.07 -48.36 40.74
CA THR A 30 -3.05 -47.61 41.51
C THR A 30 -3.85 -48.52 42.44
N THR A 31 -4.26 -47.98 43.58
CA THR A 31 -5.23 -48.60 44.48
C THR A 31 -6.64 -48.51 43.92
N THR A 32 -6.99 -47.40 43.28
CA THR A 32 -8.22 -47.24 42.50
C THR A 32 -8.17 -48.16 41.29
N SER A 33 -9.30 -48.82 41.03
CA SER A 33 -9.46 -49.70 39.90
C SER A 33 -10.89 -49.62 39.37
N VAL A 34 -11.06 -49.95 38.10
CA VAL A 34 -12.36 -49.99 37.43
C VAL A 34 -12.58 -51.42 36.93
N THR A 35 -13.71 -52.01 37.34
CA THR A 35 -14.13 -53.31 36.80
C THR A 35 -14.85 -53.09 35.47
N TRP A 36 -14.49 -53.88 34.47
CA TRP A 36 -15.09 -53.86 33.14
C TRP A 36 -15.55 -55.27 32.74
N THR A 37 -16.85 -55.42 32.53
CA THR A 37 -17.47 -56.66 32.06
C THR A 37 -18.06 -56.44 30.67
N PRO A 38 -17.23 -56.38 29.61
CA PRO A 38 -17.74 -56.18 28.26
C PRO A 38 -18.62 -57.37 27.82
N PRO A 39 -19.63 -57.12 26.97
CA PRO A 39 -20.39 -58.19 26.34
C PRO A 39 -19.49 -59.03 25.42
N ASP A 40 -20.07 -60.07 24.82
CA ASP A 40 -19.35 -60.87 23.83
C ASP A 40 -19.08 -60.05 22.56
N TRP A 41 -17.81 -59.97 22.18
CA TRP A 41 -17.39 -59.36 20.92
C TRP A 41 -17.57 -60.39 19.80
N THR A 42 -18.45 -60.10 18.85
CA THR A 42 -18.82 -61.03 17.78
C THR A 42 -18.26 -60.64 16.41
N VAL A 43 -17.75 -59.41 16.28
CA VAL A 43 -17.15 -58.86 15.06
C VAL A 43 -15.68 -58.52 15.32
N ASN A 44 -14.82 -58.85 14.37
CA ASN A 44 -13.38 -58.54 14.49
C ASN A 44 -13.13 -57.06 14.13
N ASN A 45 -12.27 -56.40 14.89
CA ASN A 45 -11.89 -54.98 14.74
C ASN A 45 -13.06 -53.98 14.84
N GLU A 46 -14.13 -54.32 15.56
CA GLU A 46 -15.19 -53.36 15.89
C GLU A 46 -14.71 -52.39 16.98
N ALA A 47 -15.13 -51.12 16.91
CA ALA A 47 -14.82 -50.07 17.88
C ALA A 47 -16.10 -49.33 18.28
N ALA A 48 -17.05 -50.06 18.86
CA ALA A 48 -18.37 -49.57 19.23
C ALA A 48 -18.52 -49.45 20.75
N LEU A 49 -19.78 -49.26 21.21
CA LEU A 49 -20.09 -49.15 22.64
C LEU A 49 -19.76 -50.42 23.43
N ALA A 50 -19.73 -51.58 22.79
CA ALA A 50 -19.40 -52.87 23.41
C ALA A 50 -17.91 -53.03 23.75
N GLU A 51 -17.04 -52.33 23.04
CA GLU A 51 -15.58 -52.33 23.23
C GLU A 51 -15.10 -51.15 24.09
N ARG A 52 -16.00 -50.22 24.42
CA ARG A 52 -15.69 -49.05 25.25
C ARG A 52 -15.51 -49.45 26.71
N THR A 53 -14.42 -49.00 27.32
CA THR A 53 -14.20 -49.11 28.77
C THR A 53 -15.19 -48.23 29.53
N PRO A 54 -15.43 -48.48 30.83
CA PRO A 54 -16.10 -47.51 31.69
C PRO A 54 -15.22 -46.25 31.85
N ASN A 55 -15.76 -45.24 32.54
CA ASN A 55 -15.02 -44.02 32.85
C ASN A 55 -13.78 -44.33 33.72
N LEU A 56 -12.60 -43.92 33.26
CA LEU A 56 -11.31 -44.16 33.92
C LEU A 56 -10.81 -42.94 34.73
N SER A 57 -11.60 -41.87 34.85
CA SER A 57 -11.17 -40.59 35.45
C SER A 57 -10.70 -40.73 36.89
N ALA A 58 -11.26 -41.66 37.68
CA ALA A 58 -10.82 -41.89 39.04
C ALA A 58 -9.39 -42.46 39.12
N ILE A 59 -9.01 -43.32 38.17
CA ILE A 59 -7.65 -43.87 38.06
C ILE A 59 -6.69 -42.73 37.65
N VAL A 60 -7.06 -41.96 36.63
CA VAL A 60 -6.31 -40.78 36.18
C VAL A 60 -6.09 -39.81 37.34
N GLN A 61 -7.15 -39.49 38.08
CA GLN A 61 -7.11 -38.55 39.22
C GLN A 61 -6.20 -39.06 40.34
N GLU A 62 -6.19 -40.36 40.63
CA GLU A 62 -5.25 -40.93 41.59
C GLU A 62 -3.80 -40.73 41.16
N ILE A 63 -3.46 -41.04 39.90
CA ILE A 63 -2.10 -40.91 39.37
C ILE A 63 -1.64 -39.44 39.46
N ILE A 64 -2.44 -38.49 38.98
CA ILE A 64 -2.06 -37.06 38.99
C ILE A 64 -1.98 -36.46 40.40
N ASN A 65 -2.64 -37.08 41.38
CA ASN A 65 -2.56 -36.65 42.78
C ASN A 65 -1.32 -37.22 43.51
N GLN A 66 -0.57 -38.13 42.88
CA GLN A 66 0.65 -38.67 43.48
C GLN A 66 1.75 -37.59 43.48
N PRO A 67 2.50 -37.42 44.59
CA PRO A 67 3.54 -36.39 44.68
C PRO A 67 4.65 -36.47 43.62
N GLY A 68 4.87 -37.66 43.02
CA GLY A 68 5.87 -37.89 41.97
C GLY A 68 5.41 -37.53 40.57
N TYR A 69 4.09 -37.40 40.34
CA TYR A 69 3.55 -37.17 39.01
C TYR A 69 3.67 -35.69 38.61
N LEU A 70 4.48 -35.43 37.58
CA LEU A 70 4.78 -34.09 37.06
C LEU A 70 4.17 -33.89 35.68
N GLN A 71 4.15 -32.63 35.23
CA GLN A 71 3.77 -32.30 33.85
C GLN A 71 4.70 -33.03 32.88
N LEU A 72 4.11 -33.61 31.82
CA LEU A 72 4.78 -34.42 30.80
C LEU A 72 5.17 -35.86 31.22
N ASN A 73 4.84 -36.28 32.43
CA ASN A 73 4.98 -37.70 32.79
C ASN A 73 4.03 -38.58 31.97
N ASP A 74 4.48 -39.79 31.70
CA ASP A 74 3.75 -40.80 30.94
C ASP A 74 2.71 -41.50 31.82
N MET A 75 1.65 -42.03 31.21
CA MET A 75 0.58 -42.75 31.90
C MET A 75 0.28 -44.07 31.20
N ALA A 76 0.31 -45.17 31.95
CA ALA A 76 -0.04 -46.49 31.45
C ALA A 76 -1.27 -47.07 32.17
N PHE A 77 -2.11 -47.77 31.42
CA PHE A 77 -3.23 -48.53 31.95
C PHE A 77 -3.00 -50.02 31.73
N VAL A 78 -3.19 -50.80 32.78
CA VAL A 78 -3.06 -52.25 32.76
C VAL A 78 -4.43 -52.89 32.91
N VAL A 79 -4.79 -53.70 31.91
CA VAL A 79 -6.03 -54.47 31.89
C VAL A 79 -5.70 -55.93 32.24
N SER A 80 -6.23 -56.39 33.36
CA SER A 80 -6.06 -57.77 33.85
C SER A 80 -7.40 -58.50 33.85
N GLY A 81 -7.41 -59.81 33.64
CA GLY A 81 -8.64 -60.62 33.63
C GLY A 81 -8.57 -61.78 34.60
N SER A 82 -9.70 -62.11 35.25
CA SER A 82 -9.82 -63.27 36.15
C SER A 82 -10.47 -64.48 35.50
N SER A 83 -11.14 -64.29 34.35
CA SER A 83 -11.76 -65.35 33.55
C SER A 83 -11.97 -64.89 32.11
N GLY A 84 -11.76 -65.78 31.13
CA GLY A 84 -11.87 -65.46 29.71
C GLY A 84 -10.73 -64.59 29.18
N ALA A 85 -10.81 -64.18 27.91
CA ALA A 85 -9.85 -63.28 27.29
C ALA A 85 -10.53 -62.32 26.29
N ARG A 86 -9.93 -61.14 26.12
CA ARG A 86 -10.14 -60.22 25.01
C ARG A 86 -8.79 -59.93 24.38
N ARG A 87 -8.74 -59.80 23.05
CA ARG A 87 -7.51 -59.49 22.31
C ARG A 87 -7.66 -58.11 21.67
N ALA A 88 -6.67 -57.27 21.89
CA ALA A 88 -6.54 -55.99 21.20
C ALA A 88 -5.30 -56.04 20.30
N ASN A 89 -5.29 -55.26 19.23
CA ASN A 89 -4.08 -55.05 18.45
C ASN A 89 -3.19 -54.01 19.16
N SER A 90 -1.88 -54.16 19.08
CA SER A 90 -0.98 -53.04 19.35
C SER A 90 -0.98 -52.08 18.15
N PHE A 91 -0.56 -50.83 18.38
CA PHE A 91 -0.37 -49.86 17.30
C PHE A 91 0.61 -50.38 16.23
N ASP A 92 1.74 -50.93 16.66
CA ASP A 92 2.77 -51.50 15.75
C ASP A 92 2.30 -52.75 15.00
N GLY A 93 1.36 -53.51 15.57
CA GLY A 93 0.77 -54.68 14.93
C GLY A 93 -0.31 -54.32 13.91
N SER A 94 -1.18 -53.36 14.24
CA SER A 94 -2.24 -52.86 13.36
C SER A 94 -2.78 -51.52 13.87
N ALA A 95 -2.26 -50.41 13.35
CA ALA A 95 -2.65 -49.06 13.74
C ALA A 95 -4.17 -48.80 13.64
N THR A 96 -4.86 -49.32 12.61
CA THR A 96 -6.30 -49.16 12.42
C THR A 96 -7.16 -50.00 13.37
N GLY A 97 -6.57 -50.98 14.05
CA GLY A 97 -7.26 -51.88 14.98
C GLY A 97 -6.76 -51.73 16.42
N ALA A 98 -5.90 -50.75 16.68
CA ALA A 98 -5.36 -50.46 18.00
C ALA A 98 -6.39 -49.69 18.86
N PRO A 99 -6.32 -49.81 20.20
CA PRO A 99 -7.15 -49.02 21.10
C PRO A 99 -7.00 -47.51 20.85
N LEU A 100 -8.13 -46.79 20.89
CA LEU A 100 -8.16 -45.33 20.83
C LEU A 100 -8.26 -44.75 22.24
N LEU A 101 -7.47 -43.72 22.53
CA LEU A 101 -7.64 -42.90 23.71
C LEU A 101 -8.68 -41.82 23.43
N HIS A 102 -9.74 -41.75 24.25
CA HIS A 102 -10.72 -40.67 24.22
C HIS A 102 -10.67 -39.93 25.56
N VAL A 103 -10.40 -38.62 25.52
CA VAL A 103 -10.31 -37.76 26.70
C VAL A 103 -11.37 -36.65 26.60
N GLU A 104 -12.19 -36.54 27.62
CA GLU A 104 -13.11 -35.42 27.84
C GLU A 104 -12.70 -34.74 29.15
N TYR A 105 -12.57 -33.41 29.15
CA TYR A 105 -12.21 -32.64 30.34
C TYR A 105 -12.97 -31.32 30.37
N TYR A 106 -13.24 -30.81 31.58
CA TYR A 106 -13.79 -29.47 31.77
C TYR A 106 -12.65 -28.46 31.89
N VAL A 107 -12.76 -27.34 31.17
CA VAL A 107 -11.91 -26.17 31.39
C VAL A 107 -12.69 -25.21 32.29
N PRO A 108 -12.12 -24.67 33.39
CA PRO A 108 -12.77 -23.60 34.14
C PRO A 108 -13.03 -22.40 33.22
N THR A 109 -14.21 -21.77 33.30
CA THR A 109 -14.53 -20.53 32.55
C THR A 109 -13.49 -19.46 32.86
N THR A 110 -12.75 -18.99 31.86
CA THR A 110 -11.49 -18.26 32.09
C THR A 110 -11.60 -16.72 32.17
N GLY A 111 -12.82 -16.18 32.17
CA GLY A 111 -13.09 -14.75 32.39
C GLY A 111 -13.73 -14.09 31.16
N PRO A 112 -14.20 -12.83 31.28
CA PRO A 112 -14.91 -12.16 30.19
C PRO A 112 -13.97 -11.84 29.01
N VAL A 113 -14.54 -11.61 27.83
CA VAL A 113 -13.83 -11.04 26.68
C VAL A 113 -13.04 -9.80 27.08
N ALA A 114 -11.82 -9.69 26.58
CA ALA A 114 -10.96 -8.52 26.78
C ALA A 114 -10.20 -8.16 25.50
N PHE A 115 -9.87 -6.89 25.35
CA PHE A 115 -8.96 -6.45 24.28
C PHE A 115 -7.55 -7.01 24.52
N LYS A 116 -6.87 -7.40 23.43
CA LYS A 116 -5.49 -7.89 23.48
C LYS A 116 -4.51 -6.74 23.74
N HIS A 117 -3.25 -7.07 23.96
CA HIS A 117 -2.15 -6.10 23.89
C HIS A 117 -1.21 -6.48 22.73
N PRO A 118 -1.03 -5.61 21.71
CA PRO A 118 -1.74 -4.33 21.52
C PRO A 118 -3.23 -4.53 21.21
N GLN A 119 -4.04 -3.52 21.56
CA GLN A 119 -5.49 -3.51 21.30
C GLN A 119 -5.79 -3.27 19.81
N ASP A 120 -4.87 -2.59 19.12
CA ASP A 120 -4.87 -2.41 17.67
C ASP A 120 -3.92 -3.42 17.03
N ALA A 121 -4.42 -4.21 16.08
CA ALA A 121 -3.61 -5.17 15.34
C ALA A 121 -3.00 -4.58 14.05
N ASP A 122 -3.38 -3.36 13.64
CA ASP A 122 -2.73 -2.64 12.54
C ASP A 122 -1.58 -1.77 13.11
N PRO A 123 -0.32 -1.97 12.67
CA PRO A 123 0.80 -1.16 13.15
C PRO A 123 0.92 0.21 12.47
N ALA A 124 0.12 0.50 11.44
CA ALA A 124 0.12 1.80 10.76
C ALA A 124 -0.48 2.90 11.64
N ALA A 125 -0.25 4.17 11.28
CA ALA A 125 -0.78 5.30 12.03
C ALA A 125 -2.30 5.41 11.86
N ASN A 126 -3.02 5.55 12.97
CA ASN A 126 -4.47 5.69 13.02
C ASN A 126 -4.88 7.06 12.48
N GLN A 127 -5.01 7.18 11.16
CA GLN A 127 -5.30 8.45 10.49
C GLN A 127 -6.19 8.26 9.26
N ILE A 128 -6.93 9.31 8.91
CA ILE A 128 -7.80 9.34 7.74
C ILE A 128 -7.84 10.74 7.09
N PRO A 129 -7.78 10.86 5.75
CA PRO A 129 -8.02 12.13 5.06
C PRO A 129 -9.44 12.66 5.27
N ASP A 130 -9.60 13.98 5.39
CA ASP A 130 -10.92 14.62 5.58
C ASP A 130 -11.91 14.43 4.42
N LEU A 131 -11.42 14.17 3.21
CA LEU A 131 -12.20 13.84 2.01
C LEU A 131 -12.10 12.35 1.62
N ALA A 132 -11.73 11.48 2.57
CA ALA A 132 -11.62 10.05 2.31
C ALA A 132 -12.96 9.46 1.80
N PRO A 133 -12.95 8.72 0.66
CA PRO A 133 -14.14 8.04 0.17
C PRO A 133 -14.58 6.89 1.09
N ALA A 134 -15.80 6.39 0.88
CA ALA A 134 -16.29 5.20 1.59
C ALA A 134 -15.36 4.00 1.34
N GLY A 135 -15.11 3.20 2.39
CA GLY A 135 -14.22 2.05 2.35
C GLY A 135 -12.74 2.36 2.64
N THR A 136 -12.33 3.63 2.71
CA THR A 136 -10.95 3.98 3.13
C THR A 136 -10.68 3.45 4.53
N LEU A 137 -9.53 2.77 4.70
CA LEU A 137 -9.07 2.25 5.99
C LEU A 137 -8.70 3.40 6.93
N VAL A 138 -9.05 3.22 8.20
CA VAL A 138 -8.63 4.12 9.30
C VAL A 138 -7.28 3.67 9.89
N HIS A 139 -6.80 2.50 9.48
CA HIS A 139 -5.66 1.80 10.08
C HIS A 139 -5.88 1.43 11.55
N ILE A 140 -7.12 1.02 11.87
CA ILE A 140 -7.45 0.38 13.14
C ILE A 140 -8.03 -0.99 12.84
N THR A 141 -7.43 -2.01 13.44
CA THR A 141 -7.99 -3.37 13.51
C THR A 141 -8.19 -3.75 14.97
N ALA A 142 -9.41 -3.55 15.47
CA ALA A 142 -9.77 -3.87 16.85
C ALA A 142 -9.57 -5.37 17.11
N SER A 143 -8.82 -5.69 18.16
CA SER A 143 -8.48 -7.08 18.48
C SER A 143 -8.76 -7.39 19.95
N ALA A 144 -9.81 -8.15 20.18
CA ALA A 144 -10.18 -8.76 21.45
C ALA A 144 -10.10 -10.29 21.37
N LYS A 145 -10.06 -10.92 22.53
CA LYS A 145 -10.05 -12.37 22.68
C LYS A 145 -10.92 -12.74 23.87
N ASP A 146 -11.78 -13.73 23.64
CA ASP A 146 -12.39 -14.46 24.72
C ASP A 146 -11.42 -15.58 25.19
N PRO A 147 -11.18 -15.71 26.51
CA PRO A 147 -10.41 -16.82 27.05
C PRO A 147 -10.96 -18.21 26.67
N ASP A 148 -12.28 -18.33 26.48
CA ASP A 148 -12.96 -19.57 26.17
C ASP A 148 -12.91 -19.85 24.65
N VAL A 149 -12.23 -20.93 24.26
CA VAL A 149 -11.88 -21.20 22.84
C VAL A 149 -13.06 -21.54 21.93
N THR A 150 -14.24 -21.78 22.51
CA THR A 150 -15.47 -22.03 21.78
C THR A 150 -16.24 -20.76 21.46
N ASP A 151 -15.90 -19.63 22.09
CA ASP A 151 -16.62 -18.39 21.95
C ASP A 151 -16.11 -17.53 20.78
N THR A 152 -17.04 -16.83 20.15
CA THR A 152 -16.77 -15.92 19.04
C THR A 152 -16.90 -14.48 19.49
N VAL A 153 -15.96 -13.62 19.08
CA VAL A 153 -16.00 -12.19 19.37
C VAL A 153 -16.51 -11.42 18.17
N THR A 154 -17.45 -10.50 18.41
CA THR A 154 -17.95 -9.54 17.42
C THR A 154 -17.71 -8.10 17.85
N TYR A 155 -17.66 -7.17 16.89
CA TYR A 155 -17.36 -5.75 17.15
C TYR A 155 -18.46 -4.80 16.66
N SER A 156 -18.63 -3.70 17.39
CA SER A 156 -19.47 -2.55 17.02
C SER A 156 -18.79 -1.23 17.38
N LEU A 157 -19.29 -0.11 16.82
CA LEU A 157 -18.72 1.22 17.00
C LEU A 157 -19.81 2.27 17.28
N ASN A 158 -19.44 3.40 17.88
CA ASN A 158 -20.35 4.47 18.28
C ASN A 158 -20.52 5.65 17.29
N ASP A 159 -19.70 5.73 16.24
CA ASP A 159 -19.70 6.86 15.29
C ASP A 159 -20.14 6.45 13.86
N PRO A 160 -21.33 6.86 13.39
CA PRO A 160 -21.88 6.44 12.10
C PRO A 160 -21.07 6.90 10.88
N ARG A 161 -20.09 7.81 11.05
CA ARG A 161 -19.14 8.19 9.99
C ARG A 161 -18.14 7.07 9.68
N PHE A 162 -18.08 6.05 10.52
CA PHE A 162 -17.21 4.89 10.34
C PHE A 162 -18.03 3.60 10.29
N ALA A 163 -17.43 2.56 9.74
CA ALA A 163 -17.96 1.20 9.70
C ALA A 163 -16.90 0.26 10.27
N ILE A 164 -17.30 -0.71 11.08
CA ILE A 164 -16.42 -1.77 11.58
C ILE A 164 -16.94 -3.10 11.03
N ASN A 165 -16.03 -3.89 10.47
CA ASN A 165 -16.37 -5.27 10.16
C ASN A 165 -16.54 -6.04 11.47
N SER A 166 -17.76 -6.52 11.73
CA SER A 166 -18.10 -7.15 13.00
C SER A 166 -17.29 -8.40 13.32
N SER A 167 -16.70 -9.07 12.32
CA SER A 167 -15.92 -10.30 12.51
C SER A 167 -14.40 -10.07 12.54
N THR A 168 -13.90 -9.05 11.82
CA THR A 168 -12.45 -8.81 11.70
C THR A 168 -11.96 -7.64 12.53
N GLY A 169 -12.85 -6.76 13.02
CA GLY A 169 -12.48 -5.56 13.77
C GLY A 169 -11.89 -4.43 12.93
N VAL A 170 -11.80 -4.59 11.60
CA VAL A 170 -11.27 -3.57 10.68
C VAL A 170 -12.23 -2.40 10.58
N ILE A 171 -11.73 -1.19 10.84
CA ILE A 171 -12.49 0.06 10.74
C ILE A 171 -12.22 0.77 9.41
N THR A 172 -13.30 1.18 8.75
CA THR A 172 -13.29 1.91 7.47
C THR A 172 -14.22 3.11 7.52
N ARG A 173 -14.06 4.01 6.56
CA ARG A 173 -14.99 5.12 6.31
C ARG A 173 -16.34 4.60 5.80
N SER A 174 -17.45 5.02 6.42
CA SER A 174 -18.80 4.57 6.00
C SER A 174 -19.37 5.29 4.76
N GLY A 175 -18.88 6.50 4.45
CA GLY A 175 -19.45 7.40 3.45
C GLY A 175 -20.52 8.34 4.00
N THR A 176 -21.00 8.14 5.23
CA THR A 176 -21.99 9.00 5.89
C THR A 176 -21.32 10.20 6.58
N GLY A 177 -21.92 11.40 6.50
CA GLY A 177 -21.39 12.60 7.16
C GLY A 177 -20.11 13.16 6.52
N THR A 178 -19.52 14.17 7.14
CA THR A 178 -18.28 14.81 6.69
C THR A 178 -17.20 14.71 7.78
N LEU A 179 -15.94 14.72 7.37
CA LEU A 179 -14.79 14.92 8.26
C LEU A 179 -14.19 16.30 7.93
N ASN A 180 -13.52 16.92 8.90
CA ASN A 180 -12.89 18.22 8.68
C ASN A 180 -11.61 18.33 9.50
N ALA A 181 -10.46 18.35 8.82
CA ALA A 181 -9.16 18.35 9.48
C ALA A 181 -8.88 19.64 10.25
N GLN A 182 -9.52 20.76 9.90
CA GLN A 182 -9.30 22.06 10.53
C GLN A 182 -10.14 22.23 11.80
N THR A 183 -11.39 21.78 11.80
CA THR A 183 -12.32 21.95 12.92
C THR A 183 -12.41 20.73 13.84
N GLU A 184 -12.09 19.54 13.34
CA GLU A 184 -12.10 18.27 14.07
C GLU A 184 -10.89 17.41 13.68
N PRO A 185 -9.66 17.83 14.05
CA PRO A 185 -8.42 17.13 13.67
C PRO A 185 -8.26 15.75 14.32
N SER A 186 -9.12 15.38 15.26
CA SER A 186 -9.04 14.13 16.00
C SER A 186 -10.44 13.63 16.36
N ILE A 187 -10.69 12.34 16.11
CA ILE A 187 -11.94 11.64 16.42
C ILE A 187 -11.63 10.49 17.37
N ASN A 188 -12.44 10.33 18.41
CA ASN A 188 -12.36 9.20 19.32
C ASN A 188 -13.45 8.18 18.96
N LEU A 189 -13.03 6.98 18.57
CA LEU A 189 -13.91 5.86 18.24
C LEU A 189 -14.00 4.91 19.44
N HIS A 190 -15.22 4.74 19.95
CA HIS A 190 -15.52 3.78 21.01
C HIS A 190 -15.93 2.45 20.37
N VAL A 191 -15.08 1.43 20.50
CA VAL A 191 -15.33 0.09 19.97
C VAL A 191 -15.77 -0.82 21.10
N THR A 192 -16.87 -1.54 20.90
CA THR A 192 -17.35 -2.58 21.83
C THR A 192 -17.13 -3.95 21.21
N ALA A 193 -16.39 -4.81 21.90
CA ALA A 193 -16.27 -6.23 21.63
C ALA A 193 -17.32 -7.01 22.44
N THR A 194 -18.04 -7.93 21.79
CA THR A 194 -19.07 -8.77 22.40
C THR A 194 -18.79 -10.23 22.09
N SER A 195 -18.67 -11.05 23.14
CA SER A 195 -18.50 -12.50 23.01
C SER A 195 -19.85 -13.22 22.96
N SER A 196 -19.87 -14.44 22.41
CA SER A 196 -21.07 -15.28 22.33
C SER A 196 -21.60 -15.74 23.69
N ASP A 197 -20.78 -15.68 24.74
CA ASP A 197 -21.18 -15.89 26.13
C ASP A 197 -21.97 -14.69 26.72
N GLY A 198 -22.04 -13.57 25.99
CA GLY A 198 -22.71 -12.34 26.38
C GLY A 198 -21.81 -11.33 27.12
N SER A 199 -20.54 -11.66 27.36
CA SER A 199 -19.57 -10.73 27.94
C SER A 199 -19.19 -9.62 26.94
N THR A 200 -18.83 -8.45 27.47
CA THR A 200 -18.46 -7.29 26.65
C THR A 200 -17.22 -6.58 27.20
N ALA A 201 -16.40 -6.06 26.29
CA ALA A 201 -15.31 -5.14 26.60
C ALA A 201 -15.38 -3.92 25.68
N ALA A 202 -14.82 -2.79 26.13
CA ALA A 202 -14.77 -1.56 25.35
C ALA A 202 -13.35 -1.02 25.25
N GLN A 203 -13.02 -0.40 24.11
CA GLN A 203 -11.74 0.26 23.86
C GLN A 203 -11.95 1.50 23.01
N ASP A 204 -11.32 2.59 23.43
CA ASP A 204 -11.27 3.83 22.68
C ASP A 204 -10.03 3.86 21.78
N TYR A 205 -10.21 4.32 20.54
CA TYR A 205 -9.14 4.57 19.58
C TYR A 205 -9.18 6.03 19.13
N THR A 206 -8.02 6.67 19.12
CA THR A 206 -7.89 8.02 18.58
C THR A 206 -7.49 7.96 17.10
N VAL A 207 -8.23 8.67 16.26
CA VAL A 207 -8.00 8.77 14.82
C VAL A 207 -7.65 10.21 14.49
N SER A 208 -6.51 10.44 13.87
CA SER A 208 -6.15 11.76 13.32
C SER A 208 -6.86 12.01 11.99
N VAL A 209 -7.54 13.15 11.87
CA VAL A 209 -8.11 13.62 10.61
C VAL A 209 -7.11 14.56 9.95
N VAL A 210 -6.63 14.19 8.77
CA VAL A 210 -5.58 14.95 8.06
C VAL A 210 -6.16 15.65 6.82
N PRO A 211 -5.64 16.85 6.45
CA PRO A 211 -6.10 17.52 5.23
C PRO A 211 -5.83 16.65 4.01
N THR A 212 -6.84 16.49 3.16
CA THR A 212 -6.66 15.80 1.88
C THR A 212 -5.79 16.67 0.97
N THR A 213 -4.68 16.11 0.50
CA THR A 213 -3.88 16.78 -0.55
C THR A 213 -4.59 16.56 -1.89
N PRO A 214 -4.96 17.61 -2.63
CA PRO A 214 -5.56 17.46 -3.95
C PRO A 214 -4.63 16.67 -4.88
N PRO A 215 -5.17 15.85 -5.82
CA PRO A 215 -4.35 15.19 -6.83
C PRO A 215 -3.44 16.22 -7.53
N GLN A 216 -2.13 15.93 -7.55
CA GLN A 216 -1.15 16.77 -8.26
C GLN A 216 -0.85 16.12 -9.60
N VAL A 217 -0.86 16.91 -10.67
CA VAL A 217 -0.35 16.50 -11.99
C VAL A 217 1.07 17.02 -12.12
N LEU A 218 2.02 16.12 -12.36
CA LEU A 218 3.41 16.50 -12.59
C LEU A 218 3.59 16.89 -14.07
N TYR A 219 4.00 18.13 -14.31
CA TYR A 219 4.46 18.60 -15.61
C TYR A 219 5.99 18.73 -15.60
N ARG A 220 6.64 18.18 -16.62
CA ARG A 220 8.09 18.29 -16.89
C ARG A 220 8.27 19.06 -18.18
N TYR A 221 9.17 20.03 -18.21
CA TYR A 221 9.54 20.68 -19.46
C TYR A 221 11.04 20.87 -19.57
N ALA A 222 11.53 20.87 -20.81
CA ALA A 222 12.92 21.14 -21.11
C ALA A 222 13.08 22.57 -21.64
N VAL A 223 14.16 23.23 -21.21
CA VAL A 223 14.55 24.57 -21.66
C VAL A 223 15.97 24.52 -22.21
N PHE A 224 16.17 24.96 -23.45
CA PHE A 224 17.48 25.03 -24.07
C PHE A 224 17.49 26.01 -25.24
N GLY A 225 18.65 26.52 -25.63
CA GLY A 225 18.84 27.42 -26.77
C GLY A 225 20.23 27.19 -27.34
N ASP A 226 20.52 27.81 -28.48
CA ASP A 226 21.86 27.74 -29.09
C ASP A 226 22.35 26.29 -29.26
N TYR A 227 21.42 25.40 -29.59
CA TYR A 227 21.61 23.95 -29.52
C TYR A 227 21.98 23.34 -30.87
N GLY A 228 22.04 24.18 -31.90
CA GLY A 228 22.36 23.75 -33.24
C GLY A 228 23.77 24.08 -33.70
N ASP A 229 24.12 23.50 -34.83
CA ASP A 229 25.37 23.76 -35.53
C ASP A 229 25.17 23.68 -37.06
N THR A 230 26.25 23.77 -37.81
CA THR A 230 26.18 23.74 -39.27
C THR A 230 26.10 22.32 -39.85
N ASP A 231 26.26 21.25 -39.06
CA ASP A 231 26.37 19.85 -39.50
C ASP A 231 25.46 18.81 -38.79
N LEU A 232 24.51 19.29 -37.97
CA LEU A 232 23.52 18.54 -37.18
C LEU A 232 24.07 17.74 -35.99
N SER A 233 25.33 17.94 -35.59
CA SER A 233 25.93 17.15 -34.52
C SER A 233 25.43 17.56 -33.12
N GLY A 234 25.34 18.87 -32.89
CA GLY A 234 24.85 19.49 -31.66
C GLY A 234 23.38 19.19 -31.41
N GLU A 235 22.53 19.43 -32.40
CA GLU A 235 21.07 19.25 -32.31
C GLU A 235 20.75 17.80 -31.93
N LYS A 236 21.43 16.85 -32.57
CA LYS A 236 21.22 15.43 -32.33
C LYS A 236 21.63 15.02 -30.91
N ALA A 237 22.75 15.54 -30.40
CA ALA A 237 23.21 15.25 -29.05
C ALA A 237 22.27 15.82 -27.98
N VAL A 238 21.85 17.08 -28.16
CA VAL A 238 20.89 17.74 -27.26
C VAL A 238 19.54 17.05 -27.31
N SER A 239 19.05 16.68 -28.50
CA SER A 239 17.79 15.95 -28.66
C SER A 239 17.82 14.61 -27.93
N ALA A 240 18.88 13.82 -28.08
CA ALA A 240 19.01 12.54 -27.37
C ALA A 240 18.93 12.71 -25.84
N MET A 241 19.55 13.75 -25.30
CA MET A 241 19.49 14.08 -23.88
C MET A 241 18.07 14.50 -23.45
N VAL A 242 17.43 15.40 -24.20
CA VAL A 242 16.08 15.90 -23.91
C VAL A 242 15.05 14.78 -23.96
N HIS A 243 15.12 13.88 -24.95
CA HIS A 243 14.22 12.72 -25.03
C HIS A 243 14.40 11.76 -23.85
N ALA A 244 15.64 11.59 -23.35
CA ALA A 244 15.90 10.76 -22.17
C ALA A 244 15.27 11.31 -20.88
N TRP A 245 15.00 12.62 -20.81
CA TRP A 245 14.28 13.23 -19.68
C TRP A 245 12.77 13.01 -19.74
N ASN A 246 12.23 12.60 -20.89
CA ASN A 246 10.80 12.42 -21.14
C ASN A 246 9.95 13.64 -20.71
N PRO A 247 10.21 14.84 -21.26
CA PRO A 247 9.45 16.04 -20.93
C PRO A 247 8.03 15.98 -21.50
N ASP A 248 7.10 16.66 -20.82
CA ASP A 248 5.74 16.90 -21.29
C ASP A 248 5.71 17.99 -22.38
N PHE A 249 6.62 18.95 -22.37
CA PHE A 249 6.79 19.92 -23.47
C PHE A 249 8.19 20.53 -23.47
N ILE A 250 8.52 21.21 -24.56
CA ILE A 250 9.82 21.83 -24.80
C ILE A 250 9.61 23.30 -25.07
N LEU A 251 10.47 24.15 -24.51
CA LEU A 251 10.59 25.53 -24.92
C LEU A 251 12.03 25.85 -25.27
N THR A 252 12.26 26.52 -26.39
CA THR A 252 13.61 26.91 -26.81
C THR A 252 13.82 28.41 -26.71
N ILE A 253 14.99 28.81 -26.23
CA ILE A 253 15.35 30.21 -26.01
C ILE A 253 16.13 30.80 -27.20
N GLY A 254 15.73 30.47 -28.44
CA GLY A 254 16.29 31.07 -29.65
C GLY A 254 17.47 30.32 -30.24
N ASP A 255 17.82 30.73 -31.47
CA ASP A 255 18.83 30.12 -32.32
C ASP A 255 18.56 28.62 -32.49
N ASN A 256 17.44 28.36 -33.15
CA ASN A 256 16.89 27.03 -33.40
C ASN A 256 17.51 26.36 -34.63
N VAL A 257 18.06 27.16 -35.55
CA VAL A 257 18.69 26.69 -36.77
C VAL A 257 19.87 27.59 -37.13
N TYR A 258 20.96 26.97 -37.59
CA TYR A 258 22.13 27.65 -38.11
C TYR A 258 22.34 27.30 -39.59
N ALA A 259 22.56 28.31 -40.42
CA ALA A 259 22.82 28.12 -41.83
C ALA A 259 24.06 27.22 -42.05
N PRO A 260 24.04 26.29 -43.03
CA PRO A 260 23.07 26.20 -44.12
C PRO A 260 21.88 25.26 -43.84
N GLN A 261 21.65 24.87 -42.58
CA GLN A 261 20.57 23.93 -42.24
C GLN A 261 19.18 24.54 -42.47
N THR A 262 18.20 23.65 -42.67
CA THR A 262 16.78 24.02 -42.71
C THR A 262 16.15 23.71 -41.35
N LEU A 263 15.06 24.39 -40.99
CA LEU A 263 14.31 24.08 -39.76
C LEU A 263 13.85 22.64 -39.69
N ASP A 264 13.46 22.04 -40.81
CA ASP A 264 13.05 20.64 -40.81
C ASP A 264 14.22 19.69 -40.51
N ALA A 265 15.42 19.98 -41.05
CA ALA A 265 16.61 19.19 -40.75
C ALA A 265 17.13 19.38 -39.31
N ALA A 266 17.17 20.62 -38.82
CA ALA A 266 17.68 20.95 -37.49
C ALA A 266 16.69 20.61 -36.37
N VAL A 267 15.42 20.98 -36.54
CA VAL A 267 14.38 20.85 -35.52
C VAL A 267 13.44 19.68 -35.82
N GLY A 268 12.90 19.57 -37.03
CA GLY A 268 11.92 18.54 -37.39
C GLY A 268 12.46 17.12 -37.23
N GLN A 269 13.66 16.87 -37.75
CA GLN A 269 14.31 15.58 -37.63
C GLN A 269 14.48 15.15 -36.17
N GLN A 270 14.69 16.11 -35.28
CA GLN A 270 15.04 15.85 -33.89
C GLN A 270 13.86 15.92 -32.93
N TYR A 271 12.80 16.67 -33.23
CA TYR A 271 11.73 17.02 -32.28
C TYR A 271 10.31 16.98 -32.88
N HIS A 272 10.09 16.42 -34.08
CA HIS A 272 8.76 16.38 -34.70
C HIS A 272 7.68 15.77 -33.79
N ASP A 273 8.02 14.82 -32.92
CA ASP A 273 7.13 14.20 -31.95
C ASP A 273 6.58 15.16 -30.88
N TYR A 274 7.18 16.36 -30.74
CA TYR A 274 6.69 17.47 -29.92
C TYR A 274 6.00 18.58 -30.73
N ILE A 275 6.15 18.62 -32.05
CA ILE A 275 5.64 19.72 -32.88
C ILE A 275 4.21 19.43 -33.32
N GLY A 276 3.27 20.31 -32.94
CA GLY A 276 1.88 20.25 -33.41
C GLY A 276 1.77 20.77 -34.84
N ASN A 277 0.81 20.24 -35.61
CA ASN A 277 0.59 20.62 -37.01
C ASN A 277 1.84 20.49 -37.90
N TYR A 278 2.76 19.59 -37.54
CA TYR A 278 4.02 19.38 -38.25
C TYR A 278 3.81 18.94 -39.71
N GLN A 279 4.46 19.63 -40.65
CA GLN A 279 4.36 19.38 -42.10
C GLN A 279 5.69 18.91 -42.72
N GLY A 280 6.67 18.58 -41.89
CA GLY A 280 8.00 18.17 -42.34
C GLY A 280 8.11 16.68 -42.68
N ALA A 281 9.33 16.24 -43.00
CA ALA A 281 9.57 14.94 -43.61
C ALA A 281 9.77 13.76 -42.63
N TYR A 282 9.90 14.01 -41.32
CA TYR A 282 10.48 13.02 -40.39
C TYR A 282 9.47 12.21 -39.56
N GLY A 283 8.17 12.49 -39.70
CA GLY A 283 7.12 11.76 -38.98
C GLY A 283 5.77 12.46 -39.06
N SER A 284 4.80 11.96 -38.30
CA SER A 284 3.43 12.51 -38.28
C SER A 284 3.28 13.81 -37.49
N GLY A 285 4.31 14.20 -36.73
CA GLY A 285 4.18 15.25 -35.74
C GLY A 285 3.53 14.77 -34.44
N SER A 286 3.30 15.74 -33.55
CA SER A 286 2.52 15.60 -32.34
C SER A 286 1.05 15.97 -32.57
N ALA A 287 0.12 15.28 -31.88
CA ALA A 287 -1.31 15.56 -32.00
C ALA A 287 -1.72 16.92 -31.39
N ILE A 288 -0.93 17.41 -30.43
CA ILE A 288 -1.05 18.72 -29.80
C ILE A 288 0.32 19.40 -29.85
N ASN A 289 0.37 20.72 -29.90
CA ASN A 289 1.66 21.40 -29.88
C ASN A 289 2.31 21.28 -28.50
N ARG A 290 3.55 20.80 -28.45
CA ARG A 290 4.37 20.61 -27.24
C ARG A 290 5.78 21.21 -27.42
N PHE A 291 5.98 22.04 -28.45
CA PHE A 291 7.25 22.69 -28.77
C PHE A 291 7.03 24.19 -28.93
N PHE A 292 7.65 24.99 -28.07
CA PHE A 292 7.41 26.43 -27.92
C PHE A 292 8.74 27.21 -28.07
N PRO A 293 9.18 27.49 -29.30
CA PRO A 293 10.42 28.18 -29.54
C PRO A 293 10.29 29.71 -29.45
N THR A 294 11.40 30.39 -29.20
CA THR A 294 11.55 31.83 -29.43
C THR A 294 12.50 32.07 -30.60
N LEU A 295 12.45 33.28 -31.18
CA LEU A 295 13.41 33.73 -32.18
C LEU A 295 14.72 34.20 -31.50
N GLY A 296 15.86 33.72 -31.98
CA GLY A 296 17.20 34.22 -31.63
C GLY A 296 17.78 35.14 -32.71
N ASN A 297 19.03 35.56 -32.56
CA ASN A 297 19.65 36.45 -33.53
C ASN A 297 19.99 35.74 -34.85
N HIS A 298 20.29 34.44 -34.84
CA HIS A 298 20.56 33.71 -36.07
C HIS A 298 19.32 33.60 -36.96
N GLU A 299 18.10 33.50 -36.38
CA GLU A 299 16.89 33.56 -37.20
C GLU A 299 16.75 34.90 -37.96
N TYR A 300 17.15 36.01 -37.35
CA TYR A 300 17.09 37.33 -37.97
C TYR A 300 18.26 37.61 -38.93
N GLU A 301 19.48 37.31 -38.52
CA GLU A 301 20.70 37.66 -39.26
C GLU A 301 20.92 36.77 -40.48
N GLU A 302 20.39 35.55 -40.47
CA GLU A 302 20.47 34.60 -41.58
C GLU A 302 19.20 34.58 -42.47
N GLY A 303 18.21 35.44 -42.18
CA GLY A 303 16.99 35.55 -42.97
C GLY A 303 16.01 34.39 -42.79
N ASN A 304 16.05 33.71 -41.64
CA ASN A 304 15.23 32.55 -41.32
C ASN A 304 13.91 32.87 -40.62
N VAL A 305 13.61 34.13 -40.28
CA VAL A 305 12.34 34.53 -39.61
C VAL A 305 11.11 34.05 -40.38
N THR A 306 11.06 34.24 -41.71
CA THR A 306 9.92 33.77 -42.50
C THR A 306 9.82 32.24 -42.52
N ASN A 307 10.96 31.55 -42.52
CA ASN A 307 10.97 30.08 -42.43
C ASN A 307 10.43 29.62 -41.08
N TYR A 308 10.83 30.28 -39.98
CA TYR A 308 10.33 30.04 -38.64
C TYR A 308 8.81 30.19 -38.55
N LEU A 309 8.28 31.33 -39.01
CA LEU A 309 6.83 31.63 -38.97
C LEU A 309 6.00 30.72 -39.87
N ASN A 310 6.59 30.17 -40.93
CA ASN A 310 5.90 29.21 -41.79
C ASN A 310 5.96 27.77 -41.26
N TYR A 311 6.89 27.48 -40.34
CA TYR A 311 7.23 26.13 -39.92
C TYR A 311 6.54 25.74 -38.62
N PHE A 312 6.52 26.64 -37.63
CA PHE A 312 5.80 26.42 -36.38
C PHE A 312 4.36 26.94 -36.48
N THR A 313 3.47 26.40 -35.64
CA THR A 313 2.13 26.96 -35.42
C THR A 313 2.06 27.35 -33.95
N LEU A 314 2.18 28.64 -33.68
CA LEU A 314 2.30 29.17 -32.32
C LEU A 314 1.15 30.15 -32.02
N PRO A 315 0.88 30.46 -30.74
CA PRO A 315 -0.12 31.45 -30.39
C PRO A 315 0.24 32.87 -30.91
N ASP A 316 -0.77 33.74 -30.89
CA ASP A 316 -0.66 35.17 -31.19
C ASP A 316 -0.03 35.51 -32.53
N ASN A 317 1.10 36.22 -32.51
CA ASN A 317 1.83 36.65 -33.70
C ASN A 317 3.06 35.79 -33.99
N GLU A 318 3.27 34.74 -33.18
CA GLU A 318 4.33 33.74 -33.27
C GLU A 318 5.77 34.26 -33.09
N ARG A 319 6.03 35.57 -33.18
CA ARG A 319 7.32 36.19 -32.83
C ARG A 319 7.48 36.34 -31.32
N TYR A 320 6.39 36.70 -30.66
CA TYR A 320 6.22 36.68 -29.21
C TYR A 320 4.77 36.30 -28.92
N TYR A 321 4.55 35.52 -27.88
CA TYR A 321 3.26 34.90 -27.60
C TYR A 321 3.20 34.36 -26.17
N ASP A 322 2.00 34.06 -25.70
CA ASP A 322 1.79 33.43 -24.40
C ASP A 322 1.07 32.07 -24.50
N TYR A 323 1.16 31.29 -23.43
CA TYR A 323 0.36 30.08 -23.23
C TYR A 323 0.38 29.67 -21.76
N GLN A 324 -0.66 28.95 -21.33
CA GLN A 324 -0.78 28.44 -19.96
C GLN A 324 -0.81 26.90 -19.95
N ILE A 325 0.05 26.28 -19.13
CA ILE A 325 0.05 24.83 -18.87
C ILE A 325 -0.07 24.60 -17.37
N GLY A 326 -1.20 24.03 -16.96
CA GLY A 326 -1.52 23.88 -15.54
C GLY A 326 -1.54 25.24 -14.83
N PRO A 327 -0.84 25.40 -13.69
CA PRO A 327 -0.83 26.64 -12.93
C PRO A 327 0.21 27.67 -13.41
N VAL A 328 0.87 27.45 -14.55
CA VAL A 328 1.99 28.28 -15.03
C VAL A 328 1.65 28.94 -16.36
N HIS A 329 1.81 30.26 -16.43
CA HIS A 329 1.67 31.09 -17.63
C HIS A 329 3.05 31.45 -18.18
N PHE A 330 3.30 31.09 -19.44
CA PHE A 330 4.59 31.26 -20.11
C PHE A 330 4.51 32.40 -21.12
N PHE A 331 5.52 33.26 -21.13
CA PHE A 331 5.67 34.39 -22.05
C PHE A 331 6.92 34.21 -22.91
N ALA A 332 6.72 33.86 -24.18
CA ALA A 332 7.77 33.77 -25.19
C ALA A 332 8.05 35.18 -25.73
N LEU A 333 9.21 35.77 -25.39
CA LEU A 333 9.52 37.16 -25.77
C LEU A 333 10.56 37.24 -26.89
N SER A 334 10.36 38.17 -27.80
CA SER A 334 11.32 38.53 -28.85
C SER A 334 12.31 39.56 -28.31
N SER A 335 13.56 39.13 -28.13
CA SER A 335 14.65 39.96 -27.60
C SER A 335 15.50 40.65 -28.68
N ASN A 336 15.16 40.45 -29.94
CA ASN A 336 15.93 40.90 -31.10
C ASN A 336 15.77 42.40 -31.37
N LYS A 337 16.86 43.07 -31.79
CA LYS A 337 16.83 44.51 -32.12
C LYS A 337 15.95 44.81 -33.35
N GLN A 338 15.73 43.80 -34.17
CA GLN A 338 14.93 43.82 -35.39
C GLN A 338 13.44 43.66 -35.12
N GLU A 339 13.02 43.34 -33.88
CA GLU A 339 11.60 43.18 -33.54
C GLU A 339 10.84 44.50 -33.78
N PRO A 340 9.88 44.54 -34.74
CA PRO A 340 9.14 45.76 -35.06
C PRO A 340 8.33 46.32 -33.88
N ASP A 341 7.84 45.46 -32.99
CA ASP A 341 7.04 45.84 -31.82
C ASP A 341 7.91 46.29 -30.62
N GLY A 342 9.23 46.26 -30.80
CA GLY A 342 10.24 46.68 -29.83
C GLY A 342 10.54 45.64 -28.75
N ARG A 343 11.63 45.88 -28.02
CA ARG A 343 12.19 44.97 -26.99
C ARG A 343 12.45 45.66 -25.63
N SER A 344 11.75 46.76 -25.37
CA SER A 344 11.79 47.45 -24.07
C SER A 344 10.51 47.17 -23.27
N SER A 345 10.55 47.39 -21.96
CA SER A 345 9.37 47.22 -21.10
C SER A 345 8.22 48.20 -21.39
N THR A 346 8.49 49.26 -22.18
CA THR A 346 7.51 50.26 -22.63
C THR A 346 7.21 50.14 -24.13
N SER A 347 7.64 49.05 -24.77
CA SER A 347 7.38 48.78 -26.18
C SER A 347 5.97 48.21 -26.36
N VAL A 348 5.54 48.00 -27.61
CA VAL A 348 4.25 47.35 -27.89
C VAL A 348 4.24 45.94 -27.28
N GLN A 349 5.34 45.20 -27.42
CA GLN A 349 5.53 43.90 -26.76
C GLN A 349 5.50 44.01 -25.23
N GLY A 350 6.14 45.04 -24.66
CA GLY A 350 6.18 45.25 -23.21
C GLY A 350 4.79 45.50 -22.62
N HIS A 351 3.99 46.36 -23.25
CA HIS A 351 2.62 46.64 -22.82
C HIS A 351 1.69 45.45 -23.02
N TRP A 352 1.84 44.70 -24.12
CA TRP A 352 1.11 43.44 -24.34
C TRP A 352 1.28 42.46 -23.18
N MET A 353 2.51 42.24 -22.71
CA MET A 353 2.78 41.35 -21.58
C MET A 353 2.15 41.86 -20.28
N GLN A 354 2.24 43.18 -20.01
CA GLN A 354 1.65 43.77 -18.80
C GLN A 354 0.12 43.62 -18.77
N ASP A 355 -0.54 43.80 -19.92
CA ASP A 355 -1.99 43.67 -20.04
C ASP A 355 -2.44 42.21 -19.79
N LEU A 356 -1.66 41.23 -20.26
CA LEU A 356 -1.93 39.82 -19.99
C LEU A 356 -1.73 39.46 -18.51
N LEU A 357 -0.63 39.91 -17.90
CA LEU A 357 -0.36 39.67 -16.48
C LEU A 357 -1.45 40.25 -15.58
N ALA A 358 -2.00 41.42 -15.92
CA ALA A 358 -3.09 42.03 -15.18
C ALA A 358 -4.38 41.19 -15.16
N ASN A 359 -4.51 40.24 -16.09
CA ASN A 359 -5.67 39.36 -16.24
C ASN A 359 -5.35 37.87 -16.01
N SER A 360 -4.11 37.53 -15.61
CA SER A 360 -3.65 36.16 -15.40
C SER A 360 -4.30 35.55 -14.15
N ASP A 361 -4.75 34.29 -14.23
CA ASP A 361 -5.21 33.48 -13.09
C ASP A 361 -4.18 32.42 -12.67
N ALA A 362 -2.99 32.46 -13.28
CA ALA A 362 -1.91 31.52 -13.00
C ALA A 362 -1.31 31.73 -11.61
N SER A 363 -0.74 30.66 -11.06
CA SER A 363 0.00 30.72 -9.80
C SER A 363 1.46 31.11 -10.00
N PHE A 364 1.99 30.93 -11.21
CA PHE A 364 3.35 31.25 -11.59
C PHE A 364 3.37 31.82 -12.99
N ASP A 365 4.24 32.80 -13.21
CA ASP A 365 4.51 33.38 -14.53
C ASP A 365 5.98 33.11 -14.90
N VAL A 366 6.26 32.83 -16.16
CA VAL A 366 7.62 32.53 -16.66
C VAL A 366 7.86 33.28 -17.97
N ALA A 367 8.78 34.25 -17.97
CA ALA A 367 9.25 34.87 -19.19
C ALA A 367 10.53 34.22 -19.70
N TYR A 368 10.60 33.92 -21.00
CA TYR A 368 11.76 33.32 -21.64
C TYR A 368 12.05 33.96 -23.01
N PHE A 369 13.34 34.11 -23.31
CA PHE A 369 13.85 34.79 -24.49
C PHE A 369 15.34 34.56 -24.68
N HIS A 370 15.83 34.87 -25.88
CA HIS A 370 17.19 34.56 -26.30
C HIS A 370 18.31 35.38 -25.65
N HIS A 371 18.27 36.72 -25.73
CA HIS A 371 19.39 37.55 -25.27
C HIS A 371 19.38 37.71 -23.74
N THR A 372 20.41 37.20 -23.07
CA THR A 372 20.53 37.25 -21.60
C THR A 372 20.43 38.68 -21.04
N PRO A 373 19.54 38.96 -20.06
CA PRO A 373 19.40 40.29 -19.48
C PRO A 373 20.56 40.61 -18.51
N PHE A 374 21.16 39.59 -17.92
CA PHE A 374 22.24 39.70 -16.93
C PHE A 374 23.48 38.91 -17.36
N ASN A 375 24.25 39.46 -18.31
CA ASN A 375 25.53 38.87 -18.72
C ASN A 375 26.68 39.39 -17.81
N PRO A 376 27.46 38.52 -17.14
CA PRO A 376 28.58 38.92 -16.30
C PRO A 376 29.75 39.58 -17.06
N SER A 377 29.87 39.40 -18.37
CA SER A 377 30.97 39.96 -19.18
C SER A 377 30.61 41.22 -19.97
N GLY A 378 29.42 41.81 -19.78
CA GLY A 378 28.98 42.97 -20.57
C GLY A 378 27.93 43.86 -19.90
N SER A 379 27.77 45.09 -20.39
CA SER A 379 26.90 46.13 -19.81
C SER A 379 25.68 46.45 -20.68
N THR A 380 24.91 45.44 -21.12
CA THR A 380 23.64 45.69 -21.81
C THR A 380 22.48 45.77 -20.82
N ALA A 381 21.71 46.85 -20.87
CA ALA A 381 20.43 46.99 -20.15
C ALA A 381 19.23 46.43 -20.95
N THR A 382 19.49 45.82 -22.11
CA THR A 382 18.44 45.25 -22.97
C THR A 382 17.81 44.05 -22.27
N MET A 383 16.49 43.89 -22.40
CA MET A 383 15.68 42.86 -21.71
C MET A 383 15.73 42.88 -20.17
N ARG A 384 16.33 43.89 -19.53
CA ARG A 384 16.22 44.10 -18.07
C ARG A 384 14.89 44.77 -17.71
N TRP A 385 13.79 44.11 -18.07
CA TRP A 385 12.45 44.57 -17.74
C TRP A 385 12.19 44.37 -16.23
N PRO A 386 11.24 45.10 -15.62
CA PRO A 386 10.97 44.98 -14.20
C PRO A 386 10.07 43.76 -13.88
N PHE A 387 10.48 42.56 -14.34
CA PHE A 387 9.74 41.30 -14.20
C PHE A 387 9.32 41.02 -12.74
N GLU A 388 10.23 41.23 -11.78
CA GLU A 388 9.94 41.07 -10.35
C GLU A 388 8.79 41.98 -9.88
N GLN A 389 8.71 43.22 -10.39
CA GLN A 389 7.62 44.14 -10.04
C GLN A 389 6.30 43.74 -10.70
N TRP A 390 6.36 42.93 -11.75
CA TRP A 390 5.20 42.40 -12.46
C TRP A 390 4.78 41.01 -11.97
N GLY A 391 5.54 40.40 -11.04
CA GLY A 391 5.25 39.06 -10.52
C GLY A 391 5.81 37.90 -11.36
N VAL A 392 6.76 38.19 -12.25
CA VAL A 392 7.34 37.24 -13.22
C VAL A 392 8.76 36.84 -12.86
#